data_AF-B5YC01-F1
#
_entry.id   AF-B5YC01-F1
#
_cell.length_a   1.000
_cell.length_b   1.000
_cell.length_c   1.000
_cell.angle_alpha   90.00
_cell.angle_beta   90.00
_cell.angle_gamma   90.00
#
_symmetry.space_group_name_H-M   'P 1'
#
loop_
_entity.id
_entity.type
_entity.pdbx_description
1 polymer ?
#
loop_
_entity_poly.entity_id
_entity_poly.type
_entity_poly.pdbx_seq_one_letter_code
_entity_poly.pdbx_strand_id
1 'polypeptide(L)'
;MLSWFFLLFAPVYYSTDNLHPIYTSVLLINPITHCLNLVRSTLGFNSIISIFWSFIYLMILIVILGIYSLKTFKSVYILEKFY
;
A
#
# COMPACT_ATOMS: atom_id res chain seq x y z
N MET A 1 -1.62 14.26 16.66
CA MET A 1 -0.36 14.72 16.02
C MET A 1 0.13 13.71 14.98
N LEU A 2 0.35 12.43 15.32
CA LEU A 2 0.77 11.41 14.32
C LEU A 2 -0.19 11.25 13.12
N SER A 3 -1.50 11.36 13.34
CA SER A 3 -2.51 11.28 12.28
C SER A 3 -2.36 12.34 11.19
N TRP A 4 -1.90 13.54 11.54
CA TRP A 4 -1.63 14.62 10.59
C TRP A 4 -0.41 14.34 9.72
N PHE A 5 0.60 13.67 10.28
CA PHE A 5 1.77 13.23 9.53
C PHE A 5 1.36 12.17 8.49
N PHE A 6 0.54 11.20 8.88
CA PHE A 6 -0.04 10.24 7.93
C PHE A 6 -0.91 10.90 6.87
N LEU A 7 -1.62 11.99 7.20
CA LEU A 7 -2.41 12.80 6.26
C LEU A 7 -1.57 13.48 5.17
N LEU A 8 -0.30 13.80 5.40
CA LEU A 8 0.60 14.36 4.36
C LEU A 8 1.04 13.29 3.34
N PHE A 9 1.14 12.04 3.77
CA PHE A 9 1.50 10.89 2.92
C PHE A 9 0.29 10.13 2.35
N ALA A 10 -0.90 10.44 2.83
CA ALA A 10 -2.15 9.89 2.36
C ALA A 10 -2.74 10.86 1.33
N PRO A 11 -2.66 10.57 0.02
CA PRO A 11 -3.19 11.45 -1.02
C PRO A 11 -4.72 11.37 -1.09
N VAL A 12 -5.41 11.36 0.05
CA VAL A 12 -6.88 11.35 0.16
C VAL A 12 -7.45 12.75 -0.09
N TYR A 13 -6.72 13.80 0.27
CA TYR A 13 -7.29 15.16 0.34
C TYR A 13 -6.67 16.18 -0.61
N TYR A 14 -5.61 15.85 -1.35
CA TYR A 14 -4.94 16.79 -2.26
C TYR A 14 -5.04 16.33 -3.71
N SER A 15 -5.29 17.26 -4.63
CA SER A 15 -5.25 17.01 -6.07
C SER A 15 -3.81 16.75 -6.51
N THR A 16 -3.53 15.56 -7.03
CA THR A 16 -2.18 15.16 -7.46
C THR A 16 -1.70 15.84 -8.73
N ASP A 17 -2.60 16.54 -9.44
CA ASP A 17 -2.35 17.17 -10.73
C ASP A 17 -1.29 18.28 -10.69
N ASN A 18 -1.09 18.92 -9.53
CA ASN A 18 -0.15 20.03 -9.34
C ASN A 18 1.11 19.65 -8.54
N LEU A 19 1.32 18.37 -8.22
CA LEU A 19 2.49 17.95 -7.44
C LEU A 19 3.69 17.62 -8.32
N HIS A 20 4.88 17.93 -7.80
CA HIS A 20 6.15 17.67 -8.48
C HIS A 20 6.31 16.16 -8.79
N PRO A 21 6.75 15.78 -9.99
CA PRO A 21 6.79 14.38 -10.44
C PRO A 21 7.66 13.45 -9.58
N ILE A 22 8.68 14.02 -8.91
CA ILE A 22 9.50 13.27 -7.95
C ILE A 22 8.67 12.88 -6.71
N TYR A 23 7.85 13.80 -6.21
CA TYR A 23 7.03 13.56 -5.03
C TYR A 23 5.93 12.53 -5.33
N THR A 24 5.32 12.59 -6.51
CA THR A 24 4.33 11.59 -6.95
C THR A 24 4.95 10.20 -7.10
N SER A 25 6.18 10.12 -7.61
CA SER A 25 6.93 8.85 -7.71
C SER A 25 7.21 8.23 -6.34
N VAL A 26 7.64 9.03 -5.37
CA VAL A 26 7.89 8.56 -3.99
C VAL A 26 6.59 8.09 -3.32
N LEU A 27 5.48 8.79 -3.54
CA LEU A 27 4.15 8.38 -3.06
C LEU A 27 3.71 7.02 -3.65
N LEU A 28 4.00 6.76 -4.93
CA LEU A 28 3.62 5.51 -5.60
C LEU A 28 4.38 4.29 -5.08
N ILE A 29 5.48 4.45 -4.36
CA ILE A 29 6.19 3.32 -3.72
C ILE A 29 5.41 2.81 -2.50
N ASN A 30 4.57 3.66 -1.88
CA ASN A 30 3.92 3.33 -0.62
C ASN A 30 2.63 2.51 -0.86
N PRO A 31 2.48 1.28 -0.33
CA PRO A 31 1.27 0.47 -0.50
C PRO A 31 -0.01 1.18 -0.02
N ILE A 32 0.11 2.07 0.96
CA ILE A 32 -1.02 2.83 1.49
C ILE A 32 -1.62 3.74 0.40
N THR A 33 -0.80 4.31 -0.50
CA THR A 33 -1.33 5.17 -1.57
C THR A 33 -2.15 4.38 -2.58
N HIS A 34 -1.79 3.13 -2.87
CA HIS A 34 -2.58 2.24 -3.71
C HIS A 34 -3.91 1.84 -3.06
N CYS A 35 -3.93 1.58 -1.75
CA CYS A 35 -5.19 1.37 -1.01
C CYS A 35 -6.08 2.61 -1.06
N LEU A 36 -5.51 3.79 -0.83
CA LEU A 36 -6.25 5.05 -0.86
C LEU A 36 -6.76 5.38 -2.27
N ASN A 37 -6.02 5.03 -3.32
CA ASN A 37 -6.45 5.22 -4.70
C ASN A 37 -7.71 4.42 -5.03
N LEU A 38 -7.85 3.20 -4.47
CA LEU A 38 -9.08 2.41 -4.58
C LEU A 38 -10.26 3.08 -3.88
N VAL A 39 -10.05 3.56 -2.65
CA VAL A 39 -11.09 4.26 -1.87
C VAL A 39 -11.50 5.57 -2.54
N ARG A 40 -10.55 6.36 -3.06
CA ARG A 40 -10.82 7.60 -3.81
C ARG A 40 -11.73 7.38 -5.01
N SER A 41 -11.49 6.29 -5.76
CA SER A 41 -12.36 5.93 -6.88
C SER A 41 -13.79 5.66 -6.44
N THR A 42 -14.00 5.03 -5.28
CA THR A 42 -15.35 4.80 -4.75
C THR A 42 -16.02 6.07 -4.23
N LEU A 43 -15.23 7.07 -3.83
CA LEU A 43 -15.69 8.37 -3.36
C LEU A 43 -15.96 9.38 -4.50
N GLY A 44 -15.73 9.00 -5.77
CA GLY A 44 -15.96 9.87 -6.93
C GLY A 44 -14.84 10.88 -7.22
N PHE A 45 -13.67 10.73 -6.59
CA PHE A 45 -12.49 11.55 -6.89
C PHE A 45 -11.68 10.98 -8.06
N ASN A 46 -10.95 11.85 -8.76
CA ASN A 46 -9.97 11.41 -9.77
C ASN A 46 -8.92 10.49 -9.14
N SER A 47 -8.65 9.40 -9.87
CA SER A 47 -7.62 8.42 -9.53
C SER A 47 -6.25 8.99 -9.85
N ILE A 48 -5.29 8.73 -8.96
CA ILE A 48 -3.92 9.23 -9.05
C ILE A 48 -3.13 8.40 -10.07
N ILE A 49 -3.42 7.10 -10.09
CA ILE A 49 -2.88 6.11 -11.02
C ILE A 49 -4.02 5.17 -11.40
N SER A 50 -3.86 4.41 -12.49
CA SER A 50 -4.89 3.44 -12.85
C SER A 50 -5.18 2.48 -11.69
N ILE A 51 -6.47 2.24 -11.48
CA ILE A 51 -6.99 1.33 -10.45
C ILE A 51 -6.41 -0.07 -10.65
N PHE A 52 -6.29 -0.48 -11.91
CA PHE A 52 -5.73 -1.77 -12.31
C PHE A 52 -4.28 -1.94 -11.83
N TRP A 53 -3.41 -0.95 -12.03
CA TRP A 53 -2.02 -1.00 -11.55
C TRP A 53 -1.94 -1.04 -10.03
N SER A 54 -2.81 -0.29 -9.35
CA SER A 54 -2.88 -0.32 -7.87
C SER A 54 -3.28 -1.69 -7.35
N PHE A 55 -4.23 -2.34 -8.02
CA PHE A 55 -4.68 -3.68 -7.65
C PHE A 55 -3.58 -4.74 -7.85
N ILE A 56 -2.88 -4.70 -8.98
CA ILE A 56 -1.75 -5.61 -9.26
C ILE A 56 -0.67 -5.47 -8.18
N TYR A 57 -0.30 -4.23 -7.86
CA TYR A 57 0.72 -3.96 -6.85
C TYR A 57 0.35 -4.55 -5.49
N LEU A 58 -0.90 -4.33 -5.04
CA LEU A 58 -1.39 -4.87 -3.76
C LEU A 58 -1.46 -6.40 -3.76
N MET A 59 -1.90 -7.02 -4.86
CA MET A 59 -1.94 -8.49 -4.98
C MET A 59 -0.55 -9.10 -4.87
N ILE A 60 0.46 -8.52 -5.52
CA ILE A 60 1.85 -8.96 -5.42
C ILE A 60 2.33 -8.85 -3.96
N LEU A 61 2.06 -7.73 -3.30
CA LEU A 61 2.49 -7.50 -1.93
C LEU A 61 1.83 -8.47 -0.93
N ILE A 62 0.54 -8.78 -1.12
CA ILE A 62 -0.18 -9.81 -0.35
C ILE A 62 0.44 -11.19 -0.56
N VAL A 63 0.77 -11.56 -1.80
CA VAL A 63 1.41 -12.86 -2.09
C VAL A 63 2.77 -12.96 -1.42
N ILE A 64 3.60 -11.92 -1.50
CA ILE A 64 4.93 -11.89 -0.86
C ILE A 64 4.79 -12.04 0.67
N LEU A 65 3.91 -11.27 1.29
CA LEU A 65 3.64 -11.36 2.73
C LEU A 65 3.07 -12.72 3.13
N GLY A 66 2.19 -13.28 2.31
CA GLY A 66 1.64 -14.63 2.49
C GLY A 66 2.73 -15.69 2.48
N ILE A 67 3.61 -15.69 1.48
CA ILE A 67 4.74 -16.62 1.40
C ILE A 67 5.69 -16.44 2.60
N TYR A 68 6.00 -15.19 2.96
CA TYR A 68 6.88 -14.89 4.09
C TYR A 68 6.32 -15.37 5.42
N SER A 69 5.03 -15.11 5.67
CA SER A 69 4.35 -15.56 6.88
C SER A 69 4.29 -17.09 6.96
N LEU A 70 3.92 -17.79 5.88
CA LEU A 70 3.91 -19.26 5.83
C LEU A 70 5.29 -19.85 6.11
N LYS A 71 6.36 -19.27 5.55
CA LYS A 71 7.74 -19.69 5.82
C LYS A 71 8.12 -19.51 7.29
N THR A 72 7.71 -18.39 7.89
CA THR A 72 7.96 -18.08 9.30
C THR A 72 7.22 -19.04 10.22
N PHE A 73 5.92 -19.28 9.98
CA PHE A 73 5.13 -20.23 10.76
C PHE A 73 5.67 -21.66 10.69
N LYS A 74 6.14 -22.10 9.51
CA LYS A 74 6.79 -23.41 9.38
C LYS A 74 8.06 -23.51 10.23
N SER A 75 8.84 -22.44 10.32
CA SER A 75 10.02 -22.41 11.19
C SER A 75 9.66 -22.47 12.67
N VAL A 76 8.62 -21.76 13.10
CA VAL A 76 8.17 -21.75 14.50
C VAL A 76 7.61 -23.12 14.90
N TYR A 77 6.78 -23.74 14.05
CA TYR A 77 6.23 -25.09 14.30
C TYR A 77 7.33 -26.16 14.38
N ILE A 78 8.42 -26.00 13.62
CA ILE A 78 9.59 -26.89 13.72
C ILE A 78 10.26 -26.73 15.10
N LEU A 79 10.39 -25.51 15.63
CA LEU A 79 10.97 -25.29 16.97
C LEU A 79 10.10 -25.88 18.09
N GLU A 80 8.77 -25.80 17.99
CA GLU A 80 7.86 -26.45 18.96
C GLU A 80 7.98 -27.97 18.98
N LYS A 81 8.44 -28.59 17.89
CA LYS A 81 8.61 -30.05 17.83
C LYS A 81 9.90 -30.54 18.48
N PHE A 82 10.86 -29.65 18.72
CA PHE A 82 12.16 -29.98 19.31
C PHE A 82 12.26 -29.67 20.81
N TYR A 83 11.28 -28.97 21.39
CA TYR A 83 11.18 -28.66 22.82
C TYR A 83 10.04 -29.46 23.47
#